data_AF-A0A0D5M9N1-F1
#
_entry.id   AF-A0A0D5M9N1-F1
#
_cell.length_a   1.000
_cell.length_b   1.000
_cell.length_c   1.000
_cell.angle_alpha   90.00
_cell.angle_beta   90.00
_cell.angle_gamma   90.00
#
_symmetry.space_group_name_H-M   'P 1'
#
loop_
_entity.id
_entity.type
_entity.pdbx_description
1 polymer ?
#
loop_
_entity_poly.entity_id
_entity_poly.type
_entity_poly.pdbx_seq_one_letter_code
_entity_poly.pdbx_strand_id
1 'polypeptide(L)' 'MKTRLTNKEGEVRELTDRAVRQMRPMSEVLPTRLQRAIKQRERQKAPMT' A
#
# COMPACT_ATOMS: atom_id res chain seq x y z
N MET A 1 -13.50 0.67 -15.07
CA MET A 1 -14.21 -0.17 -14.07
C MET A 1 -13.65 0.16 -12.69
N LYS A 2 -14.48 0.51 -11.69
CA LYS A 2 -14.02 0.71 -10.31
C LYS A 2 -14.05 -0.64 -9.59
N THR A 3 -12.89 -1.22 -9.32
CA THR A 3 -12.79 -2.43 -8.49
C THR A 3 -13.25 -2.08 -7.08
N ARG A 4 -14.34 -2.69 -6.60
CA ARG A 4 -14.81 -2.47 -5.24
C ARG A 4 -13.80 -3.10 -4.28
N LEU A 5 -13.27 -2.29 -3.36
CA LEU A 5 -12.35 -2.74 -2.31
C LEU A 5 -13.06 -3.54 -1.20
N THR A 6 -14.39 -3.63 -1.28
CA THR A 6 -15.27 -4.17 -0.26
C THR A 6 -15.84 -5.53 -0.67
N ASN A 7 -16.21 -6.36 0.32
CA ASN A 7 -16.96 -7.60 0.10
C ASN A 7 -18.39 -7.30 -0.38
N LYS A 8 -19.20 -8.35 -0.61
CA LYS A 8 -20.57 -8.21 -1.13
C LYS A 8 -21.47 -7.41 -0.18
N GLU A 9 -21.10 -7.39 1.09
CA GLU A 9 -21.75 -6.72 2.21
C GLU A 9 -21.26 -5.26 2.39
N GLY A 10 -20.26 -4.83 1.62
CA GLY A 10 -19.75 -3.46 1.69
C GLY A 10 -18.65 -3.24 2.74
N GLU A 11 -18.16 -4.30 3.38
CA GLU A 11 -17.13 -4.22 4.40
C GLU A 11 -15.73 -4.27 3.79
N VAL A 12 -14.81 -3.51 4.38
CA VAL A 12 -13.38 -3.58 4.11
C VAL A 12 -12.77 -4.53 5.14
N ARG A 13 -12.07 -5.58 4.69
CA ARG A 13 -11.36 -6.47 5.61
C ARG A 13 -10.15 -5.76 6.19
N GLU A 14 -10.03 -5.80 7.51
CA GLU A 14 -8.87 -5.30 8.22
C GLU A 14 -7.60 -6.11 7.84
N LEU A 15 -6.50 -5.39 7.64
CA LEU A 15 -5.21 -5.99 7.38
C LEU A 15 -4.56 -6.39 8.72
N THR A 16 -4.79 -7.64 9.14
CA THR A 16 -4.23 -8.16 10.40
C THR A 16 -2.70 -8.29 10.35
N ASP A 17 -2.04 -8.25 11.51
CA ASP A 17 -0.58 -8.47 11.63
C ASP A 17 -0.12 -9.78 10.99
N ARG A 18 -0.92 -10.84 11.12
CA ARG A 18 -0.64 -12.13 10.49
C ARG A 18 -0.62 -12.01 8.97
N ALA A 19 -1.57 -11.27 8.39
CA ALA A 19 -1.61 -11.02 6.96
C ALA A 19 -0.40 -10.20 6.52
N VAL A 20 -0.04 -9.15 7.26
CA VAL A 20 1.14 -8.30 6.98
C VAL A 20 2.43 -9.14 6.98
N ARG A 21 2.61 -10.03 7.96
CA ARG A 21 3.79 -10.90 8.06
C ARG A 21 3.94 -11.88 6.88
N GLN A 22 2.84 -12.21 6.20
CA GLN A 22 2.86 -13.08 5.02
C GLN A 22 3.10 -12.32 3.71
N MET A 23 3.06 -10.99 3.73
CA MET A 23 3.31 -10.18 2.56
C MET A 23 4.81 -10.12 2.24
N ARG A 24 5.12 -10.05 0.96
CA ARG A 24 6.50 -9.87 0.50
C ARG A 24 6.91 -8.39 0.58
N PRO A 25 8.17 -8.10 0.93
CA PRO A 25 8.63 -6.72 1.03
C PRO A 25 8.61 -6.04 -0.34
N MET A 26 8.31 -4.75 -0.34
CA MET A 26 8.19 -3.92 -1.56
C MET A 26 9.42 -4.02 -2.48
N SER A 27 10.62 -4.09 -1.90
CA SER A 27 11.88 -4.18 -2.62
C SER A 27 12.00 -5.42 -3.51
N GLU A 28 11.29 -6.50 -3.15
CA GLU A 28 11.31 -7.76 -3.88
C GLU A 28 10.25 -7.85 -4.99
N VAL A 29 9.15 -7.12 -4.87
CA VAL A 29 7.98 -7.27 -5.74
C VAL A 29 7.75 -6.10 -6.68
N LEU A 30 8.24 -4.90 -6.36
CA LEU A 30 8.03 -3.72 -7.19
C LEU A 30 9.25 -3.41 -8.07
N PRO A 31 9.05 -3.00 -9.34
CA PRO A 31 10.11 -2.43 -10.17
C PRO A 31 10.74 -1.18 -9.54
N THR A 32 12.04 -0.98 -9.77
CA THR A 32 12.83 0.12 -9.19
C THR A 32 12.21 1.51 -9.41
N ARG A 33 11.58 1.75 -10.57
CA ARG A 33 10.91 3.02 -10.88
C ARG A 33 9.78 3.33 -9.89
N LEU A 34 8.97 2.33 -9.53
CA LEU A 34 7.88 2.50 -8.58
C LEU A 34 8.39 2.66 -7.15
N GLN A 35 9.42 1.90 -6.77
CA GLN A 35 10.06 2.07 -5.46
C GLN A 35 10.57 3.50 -5.25
N ARG A 36 11.20 4.09 -6.28
CA ARG A 36 11.70 5.47 -6.24
C ARG A 36 10.56 6.50 -6.11
N ALA A 37 9.49 6.33 -6.86
CA ALA A 37 8.34 7.25 -6.82
C ALA A 37 7.67 7.25 -5.43
N ILE A 38 7.53 6.07 -4.79
CA ILE A 38 6.96 5.95 -3.44
C ILE A 38 7.84 6.68 -2.42
N LYS A 39 9.16 6.42 -2.42
CA LYS A 39 10.11 7.09 -1.52
C LYS A 39 10.14 8.61 -1.69
N GLN A 40 9.99 9.11 -2.92
CA GLN A 40 9.91 10.55 -3.19
C GLN A 40 8.63 11.16 -2.62
N ARG A 41 7.50 10.44 -2.70
CA ARG A 41 6.22 10.89 -2.16
C ARG A 41 6.23 10.98 -0.63
N GLU A 42 6.94 10.08 0.07
CA GLU A 42 7.11 10.18 1.53
C GLU A 42 7.83 11.46 1.94
N ARG A 43 8.85 11.87 1.18
CA ARG A 43 9.58 13.13 1.41
C ARG A 43 8.69 14.37 1.21
N GLN A 44 7.70 14.30 0.33
CA GLN A 44 6.75 15.39 0.08
C GLN A 44 5.65 15.51 1.15
N LYS A 45 5.51 14.53 2.06
CA LYS A 45 4.56 14.56 3.17
C LYS A 45 5.12 15.18 4.46
N ALA A 46 6.25 15.89 4.41
CA ALA A 46 6.56 16.81 5.50
C ALA A 46 5.47 17.89 5.48
N PRO A 47 4.65 18.04 6.53
CA PRO A 47 3.72 19.16 6.59
C PRO A 47 4.56 20.43 6.55
N MET A 48 4.29 21.29 5.56
CA MET A 48 4.68 22.70 5.68
C MET A 48 3.81 23.25 6.81
N THR A 49 4.37 23.27 8.02
CA THR A 49 3.88 24.09 9.15
C THR A 49 4.24 25.54 8.92
#